data_AF-A0A0Q7B7U8-F1
#
_entry.id   AF-A0A0Q7B7U8-F1
#
_cell.length_a   1.000
_cell.length_b   1.000
_cell.length_c   1.000
_cell.angle_alpha   90.00
_cell.angle_beta   90.00
_cell.angle_gamma   90.00
#
_symmetry.space_group_name_H-M   'P 1'
#
loop_
_entity.id
_entity.type
_entity.pdbx_description
1 polymer ?
#
loop_
_entity_poly.entity_id
_entity_poly.type
_entity_poly.pdbx_seq_one_letter_code
_entity_poly.pdbx_strand_id
1 'polypeptide(L)'
;MQTPANLIVILATGGTIAGTAQSATDGVGYTAAQLRVEDLLTAIPGLATRQLEAHQLAQLDSKDMDFATWQLLANAVQAQLDRSEVGGIVITHGTDTLEETAYFLHRVLAPTKPVVLTAAMRPATALAADGPQNLLDAVHVAATPDAAGVVVAFAGRVHDATQVRKAHSYRVDAFESTDGALVARVEEGAVRLLGRWPQGEALGLAHIAKPVQDWPRVDVVINHAGQDGRIVQALLAAGVDGIVAAGTGNGTLSVALDAALRDAEARGVRVVRSTRCDAGPVMALPGLLPSAGALSPVKARIELILSLLAA
;
A
#
# COMPACT_ATOMS: atom_id res chain seq x y z
N MET A 1 -12.89 33.14 -11.02
CA MET A 1 -13.56 31.86 -11.34
C MET A 1 -12.63 30.76 -10.89
N GLN A 2 -13.02 29.94 -9.91
CA GLN A 2 -12.26 28.72 -9.59
C GLN A 2 -12.37 27.80 -10.81
N THR A 3 -11.24 27.39 -11.37
CA THR A 3 -11.20 26.36 -12.41
C THR A 3 -11.82 25.09 -11.83
N PRO A 4 -12.80 24.45 -12.49
CA PRO A 4 -13.36 23.20 -11.99
C PRO A 4 -12.26 22.14 -11.88
N ALA A 5 -12.21 21.43 -10.75
CA ALA A 5 -11.20 20.43 -10.44
C ALA A 5 -11.41 19.15 -11.27
N ASN A 6 -11.06 19.22 -12.56
CA ASN A 6 -11.31 18.17 -13.55
C ASN A 6 -10.03 17.43 -14.00
N LEU A 7 -8.84 17.91 -13.61
CA LEU A 7 -7.58 17.29 -13.98
C LEU A 7 -7.31 16.06 -13.10
N ILE A 8 -7.00 14.93 -13.72
CA ILE A 8 -6.49 13.75 -13.02
C ILE A 8 -4.99 13.63 -13.28
N VAL A 9 -4.21 13.56 -12.21
CA VAL A 9 -2.76 13.38 -12.31
C VAL A 9 -2.41 11.91 -12.16
N ILE A 10 -1.57 11.38 -13.03
CA ILE A 10 -1.12 10.00 -13.03
C ILE A 10 0.36 9.96 -12.63
N LEU A 11 0.66 9.32 -11.50
CA LEU A 11 2.01 9.16 -10.99
C LEU A 11 2.44 7.70 -11.13
N ALA A 12 3.37 7.41 -12.03
CA ALA A 12 3.81 6.05 -12.29
C ALA A 12 5.04 5.66 -11.47
N THR A 13 5.00 4.50 -10.82
CA THR A 13 6.13 3.93 -10.07
C THR A 13 6.66 2.61 -10.65
N GLY A 14 5.95 2.02 -11.61
CA GLY A 14 6.37 0.80 -12.32
C GLY A 14 5.39 -0.36 -12.13
N GLY A 15 5.90 -1.52 -11.70
CA GLY A 15 5.12 -2.73 -11.47
C GLY A 15 4.81 -3.55 -12.74
N THR A 16 4.10 -4.64 -12.52
CA THR A 16 3.62 -5.57 -13.56
C THR A 16 2.72 -4.90 -14.60
N ILE A 17 1.95 -3.87 -14.22
CA ILE A 17 1.12 -3.10 -15.15
C ILE A 17 1.95 -2.45 -16.27
N ALA A 18 3.20 -2.11 -15.96
CA ALA A 18 4.21 -1.62 -16.91
C ALA A 18 5.18 -2.71 -17.36
N GLY A 19 4.97 -3.97 -16.97
CA GLY A 19 5.87 -5.08 -17.27
C GLY A 19 5.66 -5.66 -18.67
N THR A 20 6.72 -6.22 -19.24
CA THR A 20 6.71 -6.87 -20.56
C THR A 20 7.34 -8.25 -20.49
N ALA A 21 6.79 -9.18 -21.28
CA ALA A 21 7.32 -10.52 -21.48
C ALA A 21 7.69 -10.72 -22.96
N GLN A 22 8.62 -11.65 -23.23
CA GLN A 22 8.96 -12.04 -24.61
C GLN A 22 7.83 -12.81 -25.32
N SER A 23 6.97 -13.48 -24.54
CA SER A 23 5.81 -14.22 -25.04
C SER A 23 4.55 -13.78 -24.32
N ALA A 24 3.44 -13.64 -25.05
CA ALA A 24 2.13 -13.31 -24.49
C ALA A 24 1.56 -14.39 -23.57
N THR A 25 2.09 -15.62 -23.64
CA THR A 25 1.73 -16.74 -22.76
C THR A 25 2.54 -16.78 -21.46
N ASP A 26 3.58 -15.94 -21.34
CA ASP A 26 4.42 -15.91 -20.16
C ASP A 26 3.88 -14.90 -19.13
N GLY A 27 3.13 -15.42 -18.16
CA GLY A 27 2.56 -14.64 -17.06
C GLY A 27 3.45 -14.56 -15.82
N VAL A 28 4.61 -15.23 -15.79
CA VAL A 28 5.47 -15.34 -14.59
C VAL A 28 6.89 -14.84 -14.85
N GLY A 29 7.50 -15.17 -15.99
CA GLY A 29 8.86 -14.80 -16.39
C GLY A 29 8.98 -13.43 -17.06
N TYR A 30 8.05 -12.51 -16.79
CA TYR A 30 8.11 -11.15 -17.32
C TYR A 30 9.07 -10.28 -16.51
N THR A 31 9.50 -9.15 -17.09
CA THR A 31 10.22 -8.11 -16.35
C THR A 31 9.26 -6.97 -16.04
N ALA A 32 9.10 -6.61 -14.77
CA ALA A 32 8.26 -5.48 -14.34
C ALA A 32 8.84 -4.13 -14.79
N ALA A 33 7.99 -3.10 -14.83
CA ALA A 33 8.41 -1.71 -15.02
C ALA A 33 9.28 -1.45 -16.27
N GLN A 34 8.82 -1.87 -17.45
CA GLN A 34 9.52 -1.65 -18.72
C GLN A 34 8.88 -0.55 -19.57
N LEU A 35 7.56 -0.45 -19.55
CA LEU A 35 6.79 0.58 -20.24
C LEU A 35 6.75 1.87 -19.42
N ARG A 36 6.73 3.01 -20.11
CA ARG A 36 6.52 4.31 -19.47
C ARG A 36 5.03 4.60 -19.33
N VAL A 37 4.70 5.55 -18.46
CA VAL A 37 3.31 5.98 -18.23
C VAL A 37 2.62 6.41 -19.52
N GLU A 38 3.32 7.08 -20.44
CA GLU A 38 2.74 7.55 -21.69
C GLU A 38 2.30 6.38 -22.60
N ASP A 39 3.06 5.28 -22.59
CA ASP A 39 2.75 4.06 -23.34
C ASP A 39 1.48 3.38 -22.78
N LEU A 40 1.35 3.34 -21.45
CA LEU A 40 0.17 2.77 -20.78
C LEU A 40 -1.10 3.54 -21.12
N LEU A 41 -1.03 4.88 -21.15
CA LEU A 41 -2.20 5.72 -21.42
C LEU A 41 -2.63 5.64 -22.89
N THR A 42 -1.66 5.61 -23.81
CA THR A 42 -1.94 5.51 -25.26
C THR A 42 -2.66 4.20 -25.60
N ALA A 43 -2.41 3.13 -24.83
CA ALA A 43 -3.05 1.83 -25.03
C ALA A 43 -4.54 1.78 -24.62
N ILE A 44 -5.10 2.84 -24.00
CA ILE A 44 -6.45 2.83 -23.43
C ILE A 44 -7.31 3.93 -24.08
N PRO A 45 -8.08 3.62 -25.15
CA PRO A 45 -8.90 4.61 -25.86
C PRO A 45 -9.90 5.36 -24.97
N GLY A 46 -10.43 4.70 -23.92
CA GLY A 46 -11.37 5.30 -22.96
C GLY A 46 -10.80 6.48 -22.17
N LEU A 47 -9.47 6.64 -22.14
CA LEU A 47 -8.80 7.75 -21.46
C LEU A 47 -8.55 8.97 -22.35
N ALA A 48 -8.67 8.83 -23.68
CA ALA A 48 -8.31 9.89 -24.64
C ALA A 48 -9.14 11.18 -24.50
N THR A 49 -10.34 11.10 -23.90
CA THR A 49 -11.23 12.25 -23.68
C THR A 49 -11.06 12.89 -22.30
N ARG A 50 -10.22 12.32 -21.43
CA ARG A 50 -9.97 12.82 -20.07
C ARG A 50 -8.83 13.84 -20.07
N GLN A 51 -8.93 14.84 -19.19
CA GLN A 51 -7.82 15.74 -18.91
C GLN A 51 -6.86 15.02 -17.96
N LEU A 52 -5.76 14.52 -18.52
CA LEU A 52 -4.75 13.76 -17.79
C LEU A 52 -3.40 14.49 -17.84
N GLU A 53 -2.69 14.47 -16.73
CA GLU A 53 -1.29 14.87 -16.64
C GLU A 53 -0.51 13.69 -16.07
N ALA A 54 0.55 13.24 -16.75
CA ALA A 54 1.25 12.01 -16.40
C ALA A 54 2.71 12.29 -16.03
N HIS A 55 3.18 11.66 -14.95
CA HIS A 55 4.55 11.79 -14.46
C HIS A 55 5.13 10.40 -14.16
N GLN A 56 6.30 10.11 -14.72
CA GLN A 56 7.08 8.93 -14.35
C GLN A 56 7.95 9.26 -13.12
N LEU A 57 7.53 8.84 -11.93
CA LEU A 57 8.27 9.10 -10.68
C LEU A 57 9.34 8.05 -10.40
N ALA A 58 9.02 6.78 -10.67
CA ALA A 58 9.92 5.66 -10.49
C ALA A 58 9.63 4.58 -11.54
N GLN A 59 10.53 3.63 -11.68
CA GLN A 59 10.39 2.52 -12.63
C GLN A 59 10.94 1.24 -11.99
N LEU A 60 10.19 0.72 -11.02
CA LEU A 60 10.61 -0.36 -10.13
C LEU A 60 9.61 -1.53 -10.12
N ASP A 61 10.12 -2.71 -9.80
CA ASP A 61 9.29 -3.78 -9.26
C ASP A 61 8.94 -3.45 -7.81
N SER A 62 7.68 -3.63 -7.41
CA SER A 62 7.23 -3.26 -6.06
C SER A 62 7.91 -4.06 -4.94
N LYS A 63 8.46 -5.23 -5.24
CA LYS A 63 9.28 -5.99 -4.28
C LYS A 63 10.57 -5.26 -3.89
N ASP A 64 11.02 -4.31 -4.72
CA ASP A 64 12.20 -3.47 -4.50
C ASP A 64 11.81 -2.04 -4.09
N MET A 65 10.55 -1.81 -3.68
CA MET A 65 10.08 -0.54 -3.15
C MET A 65 10.83 -0.18 -1.86
N ASP A 66 11.28 1.06 -1.75
CA ASP A 66 12.10 1.53 -0.63
C ASP A 66 11.58 2.85 -0.02
N PHE A 67 12.17 3.25 1.11
CA PHE A 67 11.76 4.47 1.82
C PHE A 67 12.07 5.75 1.04
N ALA A 68 13.13 5.76 0.22
CA ALA A 68 13.45 6.89 -0.65
C ALA A 68 12.32 7.13 -1.67
N THR A 69 11.84 6.05 -2.29
CA THR A 69 10.73 6.10 -3.25
C THR A 69 9.41 6.45 -2.56
N TRP A 70 9.14 5.92 -1.36
CA TRP A 70 7.97 6.34 -0.56
C TRP A 70 7.99 7.83 -0.20
N GLN A 71 9.13 8.36 0.26
CA GLN A 71 9.27 9.77 0.58
C GLN A 71 9.10 10.63 -0.68
N LEU A 72 9.69 10.25 -1.81
CA LEU A 72 9.50 10.91 -3.10
C LEU A 72 8.02 10.92 -3.52
N LEU A 73 7.36 9.76 -3.45
CA LEU A 73 5.96 9.60 -3.83
C LEU A 73 5.02 10.43 -2.94
N ALA A 74 5.20 10.40 -1.62
CA ALA A 74 4.36 11.18 -0.70
C ALA A 74 4.47 12.69 -0.94
N ASN A 75 5.70 13.20 -1.17
CA ASN A 75 5.91 14.60 -1.52
C ASN A 75 5.29 14.96 -2.87
N ALA A 76 5.45 14.09 -3.88
CA ALA A 76 4.85 14.32 -5.19
C ALA A 76 3.32 14.34 -5.11
N VAL A 77 2.71 13.39 -4.39
CA VAL A 77 1.25 13.34 -4.18
C VAL A 77 0.78 14.62 -3.49
N GLN A 78 1.41 15.06 -2.40
CA GLN A 78 1.03 16.31 -1.72
C GLN A 78 1.09 17.52 -2.66
N ALA A 79 2.18 17.65 -3.43
CA ALA A 79 2.33 18.76 -4.37
C ALA A 79 1.21 18.80 -5.41
N GLN A 80 0.70 17.64 -5.84
CA GLN A 80 -0.47 17.57 -6.73
C GLN A 80 -1.79 17.83 -6.01
N LEU A 81 -1.94 17.38 -4.76
CA LEU A 81 -3.14 17.65 -3.96
C LEU A 81 -3.34 19.14 -3.70
N ASP A 82 -2.25 19.90 -3.54
CA ASP A 82 -2.27 21.35 -3.29
C ASP A 82 -2.73 22.17 -4.51
N ARG A 83 -2.72 21.58 -5.72
CA ARG A 83 -3.19 22.24 -6.95
C ARG A 83 -4.70 22.23 -7.03
N SER A 84 -5.32 23.42 -7.13
CA SER A 84 -6.78 23.57 -7.12
C SER A 84 -7.50 22.89 -8.30
N GLU A 85 -6.84 22.82 -9.46
CA GLU A 85 -7.36 22.23 -10.70
C GLU A 85 -7.30 20.70 -10.70
N VAL A 86 -6.49 20.09 -9.83
CA VAL A 86 -6.38 18.63 -9.68
C VAL A 86 -7.57 18.12 -8.89
N GLY A 87 -8.41 17.31 -9.55
CA GLY A 87 -9.58 16.66 -8.97
C GLY A 87 -9.25 15.34 -8.27
N GLY A 88 -8.20 14.64 -8.70
CA GLY A 88 -7.79 13.36 -8.14
C GLY A 88 -6.45 12.89 -8.70
N ILE A 89 -5.87 11.87 -8.05
CA ILE A 89 -4.57 11.32 -8.41
C ILE A 89 -4.72 9.81 -8.60
N VAL A 90 -4.12 9.27 -9.67
CA VAL A 90 -3.97 7.83 -9.90
C VAL A 90 -2.49 7.47 -9.80
N ILE A 91 -2.18 6.39 -9.10
CA ILE A 91 -0.82 5.86 -8.96
C ILE A 91 -0.77 4.47 -9.59
N THR A 92 0.06 4.28 -10.61
CA THR A 92 0.35 2.94 -11.15
C THR A 92 1.50 2.31 -10.38
N HIS A 93 1.26 1.15 -9.78
CA HIS A 93 2.18 0.49 -8.86
C HIS A 93 2.31 -1.01 -9.18
N GLY A 94 3.29 -1.69 -8.59
CA GLY A 94 3.35 -3.16 -8.58
C GLY A 94 2.46 -3.75 -7.49
N THR A 95 2.00 -4.99 -7.66
CA THR A 95 0.99 -5.57 -6.75
C THR A 95 1.57 -6.05 -5.42
N ASP A 96 2.86 -6.38 -5.35
CA ASP A 96 3.44 -7.10 -4.20
C ASP A 96 3.45 -6.28 -2.92
N THR A 97 3.74 -4.99 -3.00
CA THR A 97 3.78 -4.08 -1.83
C THR A 97 2.76 -2.94 -1.96
N LEU A 98 1.76 -3.09 -2.83
CA LEU A 98 0.72 -2.07 -3.06
C LEU A 98 -0.02 -1.73 -1.75
N GLU A 99 -0.36 -2.74 -0.95
CA GLU A 99 -1.06 -2.55 0.33
C GLU A 99 -0.24 -1.73 1.34
N GLU A 100 1.08 -1.84 1.29
CA GLU A 100 2.00 -1.11 2.16
C GLU A 100 2.07 0.35 1.73
N THR A 101 2.30 0.61 0.43
CA THR A 101 2.33 1.97 -0.13
C THR A 101 1.00 2.69 0.08
N ALA A 102 -0.13 1.99 -0.15
CA ALA A 102 -1.46 2.57 0.06
C ALA A 102 -1.66 2.96 1.54
N TYR A 103 -1.32 2.07 2.48
CA TYR A 103 -1.42 2.35 3.91
C TYR A 103 -0.53 3.52 4.31
N PHE A 104 0.74 3.52 3.90
CA PHE A 104 1.69 4.60 4.16
C PHE A 104 1.17 5.96 3.69
N LEU A 105 0.73 6.06 2.43
CA LEU A 105 0.18 7.30 1.87
C LEU A 105 -1.07 7.75 2.62
N HIS A 106 -1.94 6.82 3.01
CA HIS A 106 -3.14 7.19 3.77
C HIS A 106 -2.78 7.78 5.13
N ARG A 107 -1.83 7.17 5.83
CA ARG A 107 -1.39 7.62 7.16
C ARG A 107 -0.69 8.97 7.11
N VAL A 108 0.16 9.22 6.12
CA VAL A 108 0.93 10.46 6.05
C VAL A 108 0.16 11.65 5.46
N LEU A 109 -0.86 11.40 4.62
CA LEU A 109 -1.57 12.46 3.88
C LEU A 109 -3.05 12.63 4.25
N ALA A 110 -3.75 11.54 4.61
CA ALA A 110 -5.22 11.49 4.81
C ALA A 110 -6.02 12.45 3.88
N PRO A 111 -5.88 12.31 2.55
CA PRO A 111 -6.25 13.36 1.62
C PRO A 111 -7.77 13.54 1.49
N THR A 112 -8.21 14.77 1.28
CA THR A 112 -9.63 15.10 1.03
C THR A 112 -10.02 14.94 -0.45
N LYS A 113 -9.04 14.79 -1.34
CA LYS A 113 -9.22 14.39 -2.75
C LYS A 113 -8.83 12.92 -2.89
N PRO A 114 -9.36 12.18 -3.89
CA PRO A 114 -9.06 10.77 -4.04
C PRO A 114 -7.63 10.55 -4.55
N VAL A 115 -6.89 9.69 -3.85
CA VAL A 115 -5.63 9.12 -4.32
C VAL A 115 -5.85 7.63 -4.56
N VAL A 116 -5.85 7.22 -5.82
CA VAL A 116 -6.25 5.88 -6.25
C VAL A 116 -5.02 5.11 -6.72
N LEU A 117 -4.60 4.10 -5.96
CA LEU A 117 -3.61 3.15 -6.43
C LEU A 117 -4.26 2.10 -7.33
N THR A 118 -3.56 1.70 -8.38
CA THR A 118 -3.94 0.60 -9.26
C THR A 118 -2.70 -0.15 -9.73
N ALA A 119 -2.90 -1.36 -10.24
CA ALA A 119 -1.84 -2.25 -10.69
C ALA A 119 -2.40 -3.31 -11.66
N ALA A 120 -1.59 -4.30 -12.01
CA ALA A 120 -2.01 -5.47 -12.78
C ALA A 120 -1.37 -6.74 -12.22
N MET A 121 -2.05 -7.88 -12.30
CA MET A 121 -1.47 -9.19 -12.01
C MET A 121 -0.78 -9.80 -13.22
N ARG A 122 -1.10 -9.34 -14.44
CA ARG A 122 -0.50 -9.81 -15.69
C ARG A 122 0.28 -8.69 -16.39
N PRO A 123 1.42 -9.00 -17.03
CA PRO A 123 2.20 -8.01 -17.78
C PRO A 123 1.37 -7.44 -18.94
N ALA A 124 1.74 -6.24 -19.41
CA ALA A 124 1.06 -5.53 -20.49
C ALA A 124 1.03 -6.33 -21.82
N THR A 125 1.98 -7.24 -22.02
CA THR A 125 2.08 -8.12 -23.20
C THR A 125 1.26 -9.41 -23.08
N ALA A 126 0.59 -9.66 -21.96
CA ALA A 126 -0.18 -10.88 -21.77
C ALA A 126 -1.40 -10.96 -22.71
N LEU A 127 -1.81 -12.17 -23.09
CA LEU A 127 -2.99 -12.41 -23.94
C LEU A 127 -4.27 -11.73 -23.44
N ALA A 128 -4.43 -11.64 -22.12
CA ALA A 128 -5.55 -11.01 -21.46
C ALA A 128 -5.04 -10.20 -20.27
N ALA A 129 -4.29 -9.13 -20.56
CA ALA A 129 -3.79 -8.19 -19.57
C ALA A 129 -4.96 -7.50 -18.83
N ASP A 130 -4.86 -7.39 -17.50
CA ASP A 130 -5.85 -6.74 -16.63
C ASP A 130 -5.56 -5.25 -16.38
N GLY A 131 -4.31 -4.82 -16.62
CA GLY A 131 -3.86 -3.44 -16.43
C GLY A 131 -4.70 -2.36 -17.13
N PRO A 132 -5.07 -2.51 -18.42
CA PRO A 132 -5.88 -1.51 -19.12
C PRO A 132 -7.22 -1.20 -18.44
N GLN A 133 -7.96 -2.23 -18.02
CA GLN A 133 -9.24 -2.03 -17.32
C GLN A 133 -9.02 -1.49 -15.91
N ASN A 134 -8.03 -2.00 -15.17
CA ASN A 134 -7.73 -1.53 -13.82
C ASN A 134 -7.34 -0.04 -13.79
N LEU A 135 -6.59 0.44 -14.80
CA LEU A 135 -6.22 1.85 -14.92
C LEU A 135 -7.41 2.73 -15.32
N LEU A 136 -8.24 2.27 -16.26
CA LEU A 136 -9.48 2.97 -16.61
C LEU A 136 -10.42 3.12 -15.41
N ASP A 137 -10.61 2.04 -14.64
CA ASP A 137 -11.42 2.05 -13.42
C ASP A 137 -10.84 3.00 -12.36
N ALA A 138 -9.52 3.01 -12.19
CA ALA A 138 -8.86 3.92 -11.27
C ALA A 138 -9.08 5.39 -11.63
N VAL A 139 -9.07 5.74 -12.91
CA VAL A 139 -9.38 7.10 -13.38
C VAL A 139 -10.86 7.44 -13.13
N HIS A 140 -11.79 6.50 -13.32
CA HIS A 140 -13.20 6.72 -12.96
C HIS A 140 -13.38 7.00 -11.46
N VAL A 141 -12.68 6.26 -10.59
CA VAL A 141 -12.69 6.50 -9.14
C VAL A 141 -12.08 7.87 -8.81
N ALA A 142 -10.94 8.21 -9.40
CA ALA A 142 -10.28 9.49 -9.16
C ALA A 142 -11.11 10.71 -9.64
N ALA A 143 -11.98 10.51 -10.63
CA ALA A 143 -12.91 11.52 -11.13
C ALA A 143 -14.27 11.52 -10.44
N THR A 144 -14.50 10.66 -9.44
CA THR A 144 -15.77 10.56 -8.74
C THR A 144 -15.95 11.73 -7.78
N PRO A 145 -17.06 12.50 -7.87
CA PRO A 145 -17.36 13.56 -6.91
C PRO A 145 -17.38 13.03 -5.46
N ASP A 146 -16.88 13.83 -4.53
CA ASP A 146 -16.79 13.52 -3.10
C ASP A 146 -15.93 12.29 -2.73
N ALA A 147 -15.28 11.64 -3.70
CA ALA A 147 -14.30 10.61 -3.41
C ALA A 147 -13.11 11.21 -2.66
N ALA A 148 -12.64 10.49 -1.64
CA ALA A 148 -11.62 10.98 -0.74
C ALA A 148 -10.79 9.83 -0.19
N GLY A 149 -9.68 10.19 0.48
CA GLY A 149 -8.76 9.24 1.07
C GLY A 149 -7.89 8.55 0.03
N VAL A 150 -7.13 7.58 0.52
CA VAL A 150 -6.33 6.70 -0.34
C VAL A 150 -7.11 5.41 -0.50
N VAL A 151 -7.33 5.01 -1.74
CA VAL A 151 -8.06 3.79 -2.10
C VAL A 151 -7.27 2.98 -3.13
N VAL A 152 -7.63 1.71 -3.27
CA VAL A 152 -7.10 0.82 -4.32
C VAL A 152 -8.23 0.43 -5.24
N ALA A 153 -8.11 0.76 -6.52
CA ALA A 153 -9.04 0.30 -7.56
C ALA A 153 -8.41 -0.90 -8.29
N PHE A 154 -9.03 -2.07 -8.16
CA PHE A 154 -8.50 -3.31 -8.72
C PHE A 154 -9.62 -4.28 -9.07
N ALA A 155 -9.62 -4.82 -10.30
CA ALA A 155 -10.61 -5.78 -10.78
C ALA A 155 -12.07 -5.36 -10.53
N GLY A 156 -12.39 -4.10 -10.83
CA GLY A 156 -13.73 -3.51 -10.62
C GLY A 156 -14.14 -3.31 -9.15
N ARG A 157 -13.22 -3.48 -8.19
CA ARG A 157 -13.46 -3.27 -6.75
C ARG A 157 -12.64 -2.09 -6.26
N VAL A 158 -13.21 -1.32 -5.33
CA VAL A 158 -12.53 -0.21 -4.67
C VAL A 158 -12.36 -0.54 -3.18
N HIS A 159 -11.11 -0.60 -2.75
CA HIS A 159 -10.72 -0.99 -1.40
C HIS A 159 -10.19 0.22 -0.62
N ASP A 160 -10.47 0.24 0.68
CA ASP A 160 -9.85 1.17 1.63
C ASP A 160 -8.38 0.79 1.82
N ALA A 161 -7.46 1.75 1.69
CA ALA A 161 -6.02 1.54 1.90
C ALA A 161 -5.68 0.94 3.27
N THR A 162 -6.48 1.23 4.30
CA THR A 162 -6.29 0.68 5.64
C THR A 162 -6.68 -0.81 5.73
N GLN A 163 -7.56 -1.28 4.86
CA GLN A 163 -8.16 -2.63 4.94
C GLN A 163 -7.73 -3.57 3.82
N VAL A 164 -7.23 -3.04 2.71
CA VAL A 164 -6.84 -3.82 1.53
C VAL A 164 -5.65 -4.74 1.80
N ARG A 165 -5.68 -5.96 1.29
CA ARG A 165 -4.53 -6.87 1.26
C ARG A 165 -4.47 -7.67 -0.03
N LYS A 166 -3.29 -8.09 -0.46
CA LYS A 166 -3.12 -9.07 -1.54
C LYS A 166 -3.33 -10.48 -0.97
N ALA A 167 -4.54 -11.01 -1.14
CA ALA A 167 -4.97 -12.30 -0.62
C ALA A 167 -4.59 -13.49 -1.51
N HIS A 168 -4.18 -13.25 -2.76
CA HIS A 168 -3.82 -14.33 -3.68
C HIS A 168 -2.57 -14.00 -4.51
N SER A 169 -1.68 -14.98 -4.71
CA SER A 169 -0.41 -14.80 -5.43
C SER A 169 -0.55 -14.67 -6.94
N TYR A 170 -1.61 -15.24 -7.54
CA TYR A 170 -1.78 -15.33 -9.00
C TYR A 170 -3.08 -14.79 -9.63
N ARG A 171 -4.23 -14.80 -8.94
CA ARG A 171 -5.54 -14.45 -9.54
C ARG A 171 -5.61 -12.97 -9.92
N VAL A 172 -6.34 -12.65 -10.98
CA VAL A 172 -6.58 -11.25 -11.42
C VAL A 172 -7.46 -10.46 -10.45
N ASP A 173 -8.15 -11.10 -9.50
CA ASP A 173 -8.89 -10.45 -8.41
C ASP A 173 -8.22 -10.70 -7.05
N ALA A 174 -6.88 -10.60 -7.02
CA ALA A 174 -6.03 -10.95 -5.88
C ALA A 174 -6.25 -10.13 -4.60
N PHE A 175 -6.88 -8.95 -4.68
CA PHE A 175 -7.04 -8.07 -3.52
C PHE A 175 -8.38 -8.26 -2.81
N GLU A 176 -8.31 -8.26 -1.47
CA GLU A 176 -9.45 -8.34 -0.58
C GLU A 176 -9.40 -7.21 0.46
N SER A 177 -10.57 -6.76 0.92
CA SER A 177 -10.67 -5.96 2.15
C SER A 177 -10.94 -6.86 3.34
N THR A 178 -10.48 -6.47 4.53
CA THR A 178 -10.90 -7.09 5.80
C THR A 178 -12.43 -7.24 5.86
N ASP A 179 -12.88 -8.44 6.22
CA ASP A 179 -14.29 -8.84 6.30
C ASP A 179 -15.14 -8.53 5.05
N GLY A 180 -14.50 -8.37 3.88
CA GLY A 180 -15.18 -8.04 2.63
C GLY A 180 -15.68 -6.59 2.52
N ALA A 181 -15.27 -5.70 3.42
CA ALA A 181 -15.72 -4.30 3.47
C ALA A 181 -15.13 -3.47 2.31
N LEU A 182 -15.82 -3.49 1.17
CA LEU A 182 -15.47 -2.67 0.01
C LEU A 182 -16.00 -1.24 0.16
N VAL A 183 -15.25 -0.28 -0.39
CA VAL A 183 -15.70 1.12 -0.50
C VAL A 183 -16.72 1.24 -1.62
N ALA A 184 -16.42 0.69 -2.80
CA ALA A 184 -17.26 0.79 -3.99
C ALA A 184 -16.98 -0.34 -5.00
N ARG A 185 -17.79 -0.39 -6.05
CA ARG A 185 -17.54 -1.15 -7.29
C ARG A 185 -17.52 -0.22 -8.49
N VAL A 186 -16.78 -0.60 -9.52
CA VAL A 186 -16.80 0.08 -10.83
C VAL A 186 -17.49 -0.84 -11.83
N GLU A 187 -18.59 -0.37 -12.40
CA GLU A 187 -19.48 -1.13 -13.28
C GLU A 187 -19.85 -0.23 -14.46
N GLU A 188 -19.46 -0.62 -15.68
CA GLU A 188 -19.71 0.18 -16.91
C GLU A 188 -19.24 1.66 -16.79
N GLY A 189 -18.08 1.87 -16.13
CA GLY A 189 -17.52 3.20 -15.88
C GLY A 189 -18.23 4.01 -14.78
N ALA A 190 -19.27 3.48 -14.15
CA ALA A 190 -19.94 4.09 -13.01
C ALA A 190 -19.39 3.54 -11.68
N VAL A 191 -19.13 4.45 -10.73
CA VAL A 191 -18.70 4.08 -9.37
C VAL A 191 -19.91 3.96 -8.47
N ARG A 192 -20.23 2.74 -8.05
CA ARG A 192 -21.33 2.44 -7.15
C ARG A 192 -20.80 2.24 -5.73
N LEU A 193 -21.08 3.21 -4.87
CA LEU A 193 -20.65 3.21 -3.47
C LEU A 193 -21.35 2.09 -2.67
N LEU A 194 -20.57 1.37 -1.86
CA LEU A 194 -21.02 0.30 -0.96
C LEU A 194 -20.77 0.64 0.51
N GLY A 195 -19.68 1.36 0.77
CA GLY A 195 -19.24 1.79 2.09
C GLY A 195 -19.04 3.29 2.15
N ARG A 196 -18.01 3.72 2.87
CA ARG A 196 -17.61 5.13 2.99
C ARG A 196 -16.22 5.31 2.43
N TRP A 197 -15.94 6.49 1.89
CA TRP A 197 -14.59 6.89 1.54
C TRP A 197 -13.70 6.90 2.80
N PRO A 198 -12.44 6.45 2.72
CA PRO A 198 -11.54 6.47 3.87
C PRO A 198 -11.34 7.89 4.41
N GLN A 199 -11.41 8.03 5.72
CA GLN A 199 -11.19 9.27 6.44
C GLN A 199 -10.22 9.02 7.59
N GLY A 200 -9.48 10.06 8.00
CA GLY A 200 -8.56 9.96 9.12
C GLY A 200 -7.83 11.28 9.33
N GLU A 201 -6.95 11.28 10.33
CA GLU A 201 -6.02 12.37 10.58
C GLU A 201 -4.65 12.02 9.99
N ALA A 202 -4.12 12.92 9.18
CA ALA A 202 -2.80 12.78 8.60
C ALA A 202 -1.74 12.93 9.70
N LEU A 203 -0.75 12.05 9.69
CA LEU A 203 0.47 12.29 10.46
C LEU A 203 1.16 13.57 9.96
N GLY A 204 1.16 13.80 8.65
CA GLY A 204 1.77 14.95 8.00
C GLY A 204 3.19 14.68 7.52
N LEU A 205 3.55 15.30 6.39
CA LEU A 205 4.85 15.11 5.73
C LEU A 205 6.05 15.52 6.57
N ALA A 206 5.87 16.43 7.53
CA ALA A 206 6.95 16.91 8.39
C ALA A 206 7.65 15.78 9.15
N HIS A 207 6.91 14.76 9.58
CA HIS A 207 7.46 13.62 10.32
C HIS A 207 8.30 12.68 9.46
N ILE A 208 8.05 12.65 8.16
CA ILE A 208 8.81 11.84 7.21
C ILE A 208 9.86 12.66 6.45
N ALA A 209 10.09 13.93 6.79
CA ALA A 209 10.99 14.83 6.06
C ALA A 209 12.49 14.56 6.33
N LYS A 210 12.81 13.81 7.40
CA LYS A 210 14.20 13.44 7.72
C LYS A 210 14.81 12.56 6.60
N PRO A 211 16.14 12.58 6.40
CA PRO A 211 16.79 11.68 5.45
C PRO A 211 16.43 10.22 5.73
N VAL A 212 16.20 9.43 4.66
CA VAL A 212 15.69 8.06 4.80
C VAL A 212 16.65 7.10 5.50
N GLN A 213 17.95 7.40 5.52
CA GLN A 213 18.95 6.66 6.30
C GLN A 213 18.76 6.82 7.82
N ASP A 214 18.04 7.87 8.26
CA ASP A 214 17.74 8.15 9.66
C ASP A 214 16.33 7.66 10.05
N TRP A 215 15.66 6.91 9.16
CA TRP A 215 14.38 6.30 9.48
C TRP A 215 14.58 5.11 10.41
N PRO A 216 13.68 4.91 11.40
CA PRO A 216 13.74 3.79 12.31
C PRO A 216 13.76 2.45 11.58
N ARG A 217 14.65 1.55 12.00
CA ARG A 217 14.69 0.18 11.54
C ARG A 217 13.63 -0.63 12.27
N VAL A 218 12.60 -1.03 11.55
CA VAL A 218 11.55 -1.92 12.05
C VAL A 218 11.49 -3.20 11.24
N ASP A 219 11.51 -4.34 11.93
CA ASP A 219 11.48 -5.67 11.33
C ASP A 219 10.26 -6.49 11.81
N VAL A 220 9.81 -7.43 10.98
CA VAL A 220 8.70 -8.35 11.30
C VAL A 220 9.27 -9.72 11.66
N VAL A 221 8.90 -10.24 12.83
CA VAL A 221 9.27 -11.58 13.29
C VAL A 221 8.02 -12.46 13.33
N ILE A 222 8.04 -13.56 12.57
CA ILE A 222 6.92 -14.49 12.52
C ILE A 222 7.02 -15.59 13.59
N ASN A 223 5.93 -15.79 14.34
CA ASN A 223 5.79 -16.94 15.23
C ASN A 223 5.39 -18.19 14.43
N HIS A 224 6.05 -19.31 14.73
CA HIS A 224 5.75 -20.63 14.16
C HIS A 224 6.17 -21.73 15.14
N ALA A 225 5.82 -22.99 14.83
CA ALA A 225 6.25 -24.14 15.62
C ALA A 225 7.79 -24.19 15.68
N GLY A 226 8.33 -24.28 16.89
CA GLY A 226 9.78 -24.30 17.12
C GLY A 226 10.48 -22.94 17.09
N GLN A 227 9.75 -21.82 17.05
CA GLN A 227 10.35 -20.49 17.13
C GLN A 227 10.93 -20.24 18.54
N ASP A 228 12.23 -19.93 18.63
CA ASP A 228 13.04 -19.89 19.85
C ASP A 228 13.64 -18.51 20.17
N GLY A 229 13.34 -17.48 19.36
CA GLY A 229 13.71 -16.09 19.62
C GLY A 229 15.11 -15.69 19.18
N ARG A 230 15.93 -16.60 18.62
CA ARG A 230 17.28 -16.27 18.11
C ARG A 230 17.28 -15.15 17.09
N ILE A 231 16.23 -15.04 16.28
CA ILE A 231 16.06 -13.95 15.32
C ILE A 231 15.99 -12.58 16.01
N VAL A 232 15.34 -12.48 17.19
CA VAL A 232 15.25 -11.23 17.96
C VAL A 232 16.65 -10.81 18.43
N GLN A 233 17.48 -11.75 18.86
CA GLN A 233 18.85 -11.47 19.27
C GLN A 233 19.71 -10.98 18.10
N ALA A 234 19.53 -11.55 16.91
CA ALA A 234 20.20 -11.07 15.70
C ALA A 234 19.77 -9.64 15.33
N LEU A 235 18.47 -9.32 15.44
CA LEU A 235 17.95 -7.97 15.18
C LEU A 235 18.47 -6.94 16.21
N LEU A 236 18.54 -7.32 17.49
CA LEU A 236 19.12 -6.48 18.54
C LEU A 236 20.60 -6.17 18.27
N ALA A 237 21.38 -7.18 17.84
CA ALA A 237 22.78 -6.99 17.46
C ALA A 237 22.94 -6.07 16.23
N ALA A 238 21.92 -6.02 15.36
CA ALA A 238 21.90 -5.19 14.16
C ALA A 238 21.30 -3.79 14.38
N GLY A 239 20.96 -3.42 15.63
CA GLY A 239 20.44 -2.10 15.98
C GLY A 239 19.00 -1.84 15.51
N VAL A 240 18.10 -2.82 15.70
CA VAL A 240 16.67 -2.62 15.41
C VAL A 240 16.03 -1.63 16.40
N ASP A 241 15.19 -0.73 15.90
CA ASP A 241 14.44 0.25 16.72
C ASP A 241 13.06 -0.26 17.11
N GLY A 242 12.46 -1.12 16.27
CA GLY A 242 11.16 -1.73 16.56
C GLY A 242 10.96 -3.12 15.97
N ILE A 243 10.12 -3.92 16.62
CA ILE A 243 9.78 -5.28 16.17
C ILE A 243 8.27 -5.46 16.15
N VAL A 244 7.75 -5.93 15.02
CA VAL A 244 6.38 -6.44 14.90
C VAL A 244 6.41 -7.96 15.00
N ALA A 245 5.78 -8.52 16.03
CA ALA A 245 5.64 -9.96 16.18
C ALA A 245 4.36 -10.44 15.48
N ALA A 246 4.50 -11.12 14.33
CA ALA A 246 3.39 -11.77 13.64
C ALA A 246 3.05 -13.09 14.35
N GLY A 247 2.23 -12.99 15.40
CA GLY A 247 1.86 -14.11 16.27
C GLY A 247 0.91 -15.12 15.61
N THR A 248 0.68 -16.23 16.30
CA THR A 248 -0.31 -17.25 15.92
C THR A 248 -1.69 -16.90 16.48
N GLY A 249 -2.76 -17.11 15.70
CA GLY A 249 -4.13 -16.88 16.16
C GLY A 249 -4.34 -15.43 16.61
N ASN A 250 -4.77 -15.22 17.86
CA ASN A 250 -4.93 -13.90 18.47
C ASN A 250 -3.59 -13.29 18.94
N GLY A 251 -2.58 -13.29 18.05
CA GLY A 251 -1.24 -12.73 18.32
C GLY A 251 -0.48 -13.45 19.44
N THR A 252 -0.69 -14.75 19.62
CA THR A 252 0.03 -15.57 20.61
C THR A 252 1.45 -15.90 20.14
N LEU A 253 2.37 -16.04 21.10
CA LEU A 253 3.80 -16.23 20.85
C LEU A 253 4.30 -17.46 21.60
N SER A 254 5.36 -18.11 21.11
CA SER A 254 6.05 -19.12 21.92
C SER A 254 6.65 -18.48 23.17
N VAL A 255 6.78 -19.23 24.26
CA VAL A 255 7.36 -18.72 25.52
C VAL A 255 8.76 -18.13 25.29
N ALA A 256 9.57 -18.79 24.46
CA ALA A 256 10.92 -18.32 24.14
C ALA A 256 10.91 -17.03 23.31
N LEU A 257 10.02 -16.90 22.32
CA LEU A 257 9.91 -15.68 21.53
C LEU A 257 9.38 -14.50 22.36
N ASP A 258 8.35 -14.72 23.18
CA ASP A 258 7.80 -13.70 24.08
C ASP A 258 8.89 -13.19 25.05
N ALA A 259 9.65 -14.10 25.66
CA ALA A 259 10.76 -13.73 26.54
C ALA A 259 11.83 -12.89 25.81
N ALA A 260 12.22 -13.28 24.60
CA ALA A 260 13.20 -12.54 23.81
C ALA A 260 12.70 -11.14 23.39
N LEU A 261 11.41 -11.01 23.05
CA LEU A 261 10.80 -9.73 22.70
C LEU A 261 10.66 -8.80 23.91
N ARG A 262 10.36 -9.32 25.09
CA ARG A 262 10.35 -8.53 26.33
C ARG A 262 11.74 -8.06 26.72
N ASP A 263 12.76 -8.89 26.52
CA ASP A 263 14.16 -8.47 26.68
C ASP A 263 14.51 -7.32 25.72
N ALA A 264 14.05 -7.40 24.46
CA ALA A 264 14.20 -6.30 23.51
C ALA A 264 13.48 -5.02 23.98
N GLU A 265 12.24 -5.13 24.47
CA GLU A 265 11.48 -3.99 25.01
C GLU A 265 12.18 -3.35 26.22
N ALA A 266 12.72 -4.16 27.13
CA ALA A 266 13.49 -3.69 28.28
C ALA A 266 14.78 -2.93 27.86
N ARG A 267 15.28 -3.20 26.65
CA ARG A 267 16.45 -2.52 26.06
C ARG A 267 16.08 -1.31 25.19
N GLY A 268 14.81 -0.91 25.18
CA GLY A 268 14.32 0.29 24.49
C GLY A 268 13.79 0.06 23.08
N VAL A 269 13.77 -1.18 22.58
CA VAL A 269 13.16 -1.51 21.28
C VAL A 269 11.64 -1.45 21.40
N ARG A 270 10.96 -0.77 20.47
CA ARG A 270 9.48 -0.76 20.50
C ARG A 270 8.94 -2.08 19.96
N VAL A 271 8.13 -2.79 20.74
CA VAL A 271 7.53 -4.07 20.31
C VAL A 271 6.01 -3.98 20.23
N VAL A 272 5.44 -4.53 19.16
CA VAL A 272 3.99 -4.71 19.01
C VAL A 272 3.65 -6.11 18.49
N ARG A 273 2.50 -6.65 18.90
CA ARG A 273 1.96 -7.92 18.42
C ARG A 273 0.95 -7.69 17.31
N SER A 274 1.15 -8.36 16.19
CA SER A 274 0.18 -8.57 15.12
C SER A 274 -0.09 -10.08 14.99
N THR A 275 -0.75 -10.52 13.93
CA THR A 275 -1.03 -11.92 13.67
C THR A 275 -0.67 -12.29 12.24
N ARG A 276 -0.24 -13.55 12.05
CA ARG A 276 -0.08 -14.14 10.71
C ARG A 276 -1.40 -14.67 10.13
N CYS A 277 -2.51 -14.58 10.87
CA CYS A 277 -3.83 -14.86 10.32
C CYS A 277 -4.20 -13.79 9.28
N ASP A 278 -4.95 -14.19 8.26
CA ASP A 278 -5.28 -13.31 7.13
C ASP A 278 -6.21 -12.15 7.50
N ALA A 279 -6.99 -12.30 8.58
CA ALA A 279 -7.95 -11.31 9.04
C ALA A 279 -8.19 -11.43 10.56
N GLY A 280 -8.82 -10.38 11.10
CA GLY A 280 -9.22 -10.27 12.51
C GLY A 280 -8.20 -9.52 13.37
N PRO A 281 -8.67 -8.82 14.42
CA PRO A 281 -7.79 -8.05 15.29
C PRO A 281 -7.06 -8.93 16.31
N VAL A 282 -5.87 -8.47 16.72
CA VAL A 282 -5.22 -8.93 17.95
C VAL A 282 -5.80 -8.15 19.14
N MET A 283 -6.33 -8.85 20.13
CA MET A 283 -6.92 -8.24 21.31
C MET A 283 -5.83 -7.74 22.28
N ALA A 284 -6.01 -6.51 22.78
CA ALA A 284 -5.21 -5.99 23.88
C ALA A 284 -5.66 -6.65 25.19
N LEU A 285 -4.73 -7.35 25.86
CA LEU A 285 -5.00 -8.03 27.12
C LEU A 285 -3.93 -7.65 28.15
N PRO A 286 -4.29 -7.46 29.44
CA PRO A 286 -3.32 -7.15 30.49
C PRO A 286 -2.20 -8.19 30.57
N GLY A 287 -0.97 -7.72 30.79
CA GLY A 287 0.20 -8.58 30.95
C GLY A 287 0.81 -9.10 29.65
N LEU A 288 0.22 -8.84 28.48
CA LEU A 288 0.81 -9.15 27.17
C LEU A 288 1.51 -7.94 26.57
N LEU A 289 2.43 -8.19 25.62
CA LEU A 289 3.01 -7.12 24.78
C LEU A 289 1.92 -6.33 24.04
N PRO A 290 2.15 -5.04 23.72
CA PRO A 290 1.18 -4.17 23.05
C PRO A 290 0.59 -4.79 21.78
N SER A 291 -0.68 -4.50 21.49
CA SER A 291 -1.36 -5.01 20.29
C SER A 291 -1.35 -3.97 19.16
N ALA A 292 -1.14 -4.43 17.93
CA ALA A 292 -1.33 -3.65 16.70
C ALA A 292 -2.80 -3.65 16.20
N GLY A 293 -3.72 -4.23 16.98
CA GLY A 293 -5.14 -4.28 16.63
C GLY A 293 -5.40 -5.08 15.36
N ALA A 294 -6.11 -4.47 14.41
CA ALA A 294 -6.48 -5.08 13.13
C ALA A 294 -5.41 -4.98 12.03
N LEU A 295 -4.26 -4.36 12.31
CA LEU A 295 -3.22 -4.18 11.31
C LEU A 295 -2.52 -5.51 11.02
N SER A 296 -2.40 -5.84 9.73
CA SER A 296 -1.52 -6.91 9.25
C SER A 296 -0.06 -6.63 9.64
N PRO A 297 0.83 -7.64 9.68
CA PRO A 297 2.21 -7.41 10.10
C PRO A 297 2.94 -6.33 9.29
N VAL A 298 2.68 -6.25 7.99
CA VAL A 298 3.31 -5.26 7.10
C VAL A 298 2.78 -3.85 7.34
N LYS A 299 1.48 -3.68 7.60
CA LYS A 299 0.91 -2.36 7.97
C LYS A 299 1.27 -1.94 9.39
N ALA A 300 1.31 -2.89 10.33
CA ALA A 300 1.78 -2.65 11.69
C ALA A 300 3.25 -2.20 11.70
N ARG A 301 4.07 -2.75 10.81
CA ARG A 301 5.46 -2.30 10.63
C ARG A 301 5.52 -0.84 10.19
N ILE A 302 4.70 -0.46 9.20
CA ILE A 302 4.63 0.94 8.74
C ILE A 302 4.15 1.86 9.86
N GLU A 303 3.07 1.51 10.57
CA GLU A 303 2.57 2.32 11.69
C GLU A 303 3.64 2.49 12.79
N LEU A 304 4.42 1.45 13.05
CA LEU A 304 5.50 1.49 14.02
C LEU A 304 6.65 2.40 13.59
N ILE A 305 7.05 2.35 12.32
CA ILE A 305 8.03 3.29 11.73
C ILE A 305 7.52 4.72 11.89
N LEU A 306 6.28 4.99 11.46
CA LEU A 306 5.67 6.30 11.52
C LEU A 306 5.56 6.83 12.96
N SER A 307 5.19 5.98 13.91
CA SER A 307 5.11 6.34 15.33
C SER A 307 6.48 6.70 15.91
N LEU A 308 7.54 5.97 15.53
CA LEU A 308 8.91 6.26 15.95
C LEU A 308 9.48 7.51 15.26
N LEU A 309 9.06 7.81 14.03
CA LEU A 309 9.41 9.05 13.34
C LEU A 309 8.77 10.29 14.00
N ALA A 310 7.61 10.11 14.64
CA ALA A 310 6.84 11.18 15.26
C ALA A 310 7.08 11.39 16.76
N ALA A 311 7.87 10.51 17.38
CA ALA A 311 8.24 10.57 18.78
C ALA A 311 9.27 11.67 19.10
#